data_AF-A0A9D4QTP7-F1
#
_entry.id   AF-A0A9D4QTP7-F1
#
_cell.length_a   1.000
_cell.length_b   1.000
_cell.length_c   1.000
_cell.angle_alpha   90.00
_cell.angle_beta   90.00
_cell.angle_gamma   90.00
#
_symmetry.space_group_name_H-M   'P 1'
#
loop_
_entity.id
_entity.type
_entity.pdbx_description
1 polymer ?
#
loop_
_entity_poly.entity_id
_entity_poly.type
_entity_poly.pdbx_seq_one_letter_code
_entity_poly.pdbx_strand_id
1 'polypeptide(L)'
;MDFVDTHFHNWALDKFPYPWPTADMSIYKDYYPCGLENAVADTPVQHAIFVQCLNCSAEEAEWVMDMATRHPIIKGVVAGLDLTSTALAETINRLKPTGFLKGARHILDMEADDWITRDDVSRGLEILANHNLTFDLLVRPRHLQFIPQVVSKHPRLRFIIDHIAKPNFHDGKMGGWKDEMTEIAQFPNVFCKISGLISEQRTDTWRTIDYKPFIEHVLSVFGSERCVFGSDWPVFELVGATYRESLDHIRALLAHLPAGDQAKIFRDNAVMFYNLNI
;
A
#
# COMPACT_ATOMS: atom_id res chain seq x y z
N MET A 1 -11.09 -13.47 -14.36
CA MET A 1 -10.95 -13.04 -12.96
C MET A 1 -10.56 -11.59 -12.98
N ASP A 2 -11.35 -10.77 -12.31
CA ASP A 2 -11.06 -9.37 -12.03
C ASP A 2 -9.93 -9.23 -10.99
N PHE A 3 -9.14 -8.17 -11.10
CA PHE A 3 -8.05 -7.87 -10.17
C PHE A 3 -8.41 -6.67 -9.29
N VAL A 4 -7.86 -6.67 -8.07
CA VAL A 4 -7.90 -5.55 -7.12
C VAL A 4 -6.52 -4.91 -7.06
N ASP A 5 -6.42 -3.67 -7.52
CA ASP A 5 -5.24 -2.83 -7.28
C ASP A 5 -5.28 -2.29 -5.84
N THR A 6 -4.49 -2.87 -4.93
CA THR A 6 -4.51 -2.48 -3.52
C THR A 6 -3.73 -1.22 -3.19
N HIS A 7 -3.13 -0.56 -4.18
CA HIS A 7 -2.29 0.60 -3.93
C HIS A 7 -2.30 1.54 -5.14
N PHE A 8 -3.20 2.52 -5.12
CA PHE A 8 -3.13 3.64 -6.05
C PHE A 8 -3.32 4.97 -5.31
N HIS A 9 -2.90 6.04 -5.96
CA HIS A 9 -2.99 7.41 -5.46
C HIS A 9 -3.78 8.29 -6.43
N ASN A 10 -4.35 9.35 -5.87
CA ASN A 10 -4.88 10.51 -6.56
C ASN A 10 -4.50 11.73 -5.73
N TRP A 11 -4.24 12.85 -6.37
CA TRP A 11 -3.98 14.10 -5.68
C TRP A 11 -4.39 15.28 -6.55
N ALA A 12 -4.77 16.37 -5.90
CA ALA A 12 -5.13 17.63 -6.52
C ALA A 12 -4.30 18.73 -5.88
N LEU A 13 -3.29 19.22 -6.61
CA LEU A 13 -2.23 20.09 -6.09
C LEU A 13 -2.76 21.46 -5.64
N ASP A 14 -3.94 21.85 -6.12
CA ASP A 14 -4.65 23.07 -5.72
C ASP A 14 -5.49 22.91 -4.45
N LYS A 15 -5.85 21.67 -4.07
CA LYS A 15 -6.72 21.37 -2.92
C LYS A 15 -5.97 21.07 -1.64
N PHE A 16 -4.81 20.41 -1.73
CA PHE A 16 -4.08 19.97 -0.55
C PHE A 16 -2.56 20.25 -0.68
N PRO A 17 -1.88 20.50 0.45
CA PRO A 17 -0.46 20.89 0.46
C PRO A 17 0.46 19.67 0.41
N TYR A 18 0.48 18.94 -0.71
CA TYR A 18 1.34 17.77 -0.87
C TYR A 18 2.83 18.14 -0.78
N PRO A 19 3.60 17.59 0.18
CA PRO A 19 5.05 17.83 0.26
C PRO A 19 5.82 17.09 -0.84
N TRP A 20 5.18 16.07 -1.43
CA TRP A 20 5.64 15.28 -2.55
C TRP A 20 4.41 14.87 -3.39
N PRO A 21 4.46 14.85 -4.74
CA PRO A 21 5.63 15.13 -5.58
C PRO A 21 6.07 16.60 -5.58
N THR A 22 7.30 16.88 -6.02
CA THR A 22 7.87 18.23 -6.16
C THR A 22 7.82 18.73 -7.61
N ALA A 23 7.88 20.04 -7.83
CA ALA A 23 7.65 20.68 -9.14
C ALA A 23 8.59 20.23 -10.28
N ASP A 24 9.73 19.63 -9.96
CA ASP A 24 10.70 19.07 -10.91
C ASP A 24 10.32 17.66 -11.40
N MET A 25 9.32 17.01 -10.78
CA MET A 25 8.88 15.67 -11.13
C MET A 25 7.81 15.69 -12.23
N SER A 26 7.88 14.75 -13.18
CA SER A 26 6.90 14.62 -14.28
C SER A 26 5.46 14.35 -13.80
N ILE A 27 5.33 13.85 -12.57
CA ILE A 27 4.06 13.57 -11.90
C ILE A 27 3.55 14.76 -11.07
N TYR A 28 4.20 15.92 -11.11
CA TYR A 28 3.71 17.15 -10.48
C TYR A 28 2.56 17.78 -11.30
N LYS A 29 1.42 17.09 -11.29
CA LYS A 29 0.15 17.46 -11.92
C LYS A 29 -0.98 16.77 -11.15
N ASP A 30 -2.22 17.18 -11.37
CA ASP A 30 -3.35 16.51 -10.71
C ASP A 30 -3.59 15.10 -11.28
N TYR A 31 -3.96 14.19 -10.39
CA TYR A 31 -4.45 12.85 -10.72
C TYR A 31 -5.79 12.60 -10.06
N TYR A 32 -6.73 12.16 -10.87
CA TYR A 32 -8.11 11.86 -10.49
C TYR A 32 -8.46 10.41 -10.85
N PRO A 33 -9.52 9.83 -10.26
CA PRO A 33 -9.90 8.44 -10.53
C PRO A 33 -10.13 8.13 -12.01
N CYS A 34 -10.59 9.09 -12.81
CA CYS A 34 -10.75 8.91 -14.25
C CYS A 34 -9.43 8.64 -14.98
N GLY A 35 -8.29 9.15 -14.46
CA GLY A 35 -6.96 8.82 -14.95
C GLY A 35 -6.64 7.34 -14.76
N LEU A 36 -6.94 6.81 -13.56
CA LEU A 36 -6.81 5.38 -13.28
C LEU A 36 -7.74 4.55 -14.18
N GLU A 37 -9.02 4.90 -14.27
CA GLU A 37 -10.00 4.19 -15.11
C GLU A 37 -9.54 4.08 -16.57
N ASN A 38 -8.98 5.17 -17.11
CA ASN A 38 -8.38 5.16 -18.45
C ASN A 38 -7.11 4.30 -18.53
N ALA A 39 -6.23 4.39 -17.52
CA ALA A 39 -4.97 3.65 -17.48
C ALA A 39 -5.17 2.13 -17.38
N VAL A 40 -6.26 1.67 -16.75
CA VAL A 40 -6.55 0.25 -16.55
C VAL A 40 -7.53 -0.35 -17.57
N ALA A 41 -8.04 0.45 -18.52
CA ALA A 41 -9.17 0.08 -19.39
C ALA A 41 -8.94 -1.20 -20.21
N ASP A 42 -7.70 -1.51 -20.57
CA ASP A 42 -7.30 -2.70 -21.32
C ASP A 42 -6.71 -3.81 -20.42
N THR A 43 -6.96 -3.76 -19.12
CA THR A 43 -6.40 -4.68 -18.12
C THR A 43 -7.49 -5.44 -17.34
N PRO A 44 -7.13 -6.54 -16.64
CA PRO A 44 -8.07 -7.23 -15.75
C PRO A 44 -8.43 -6.46 -14.46
N VAL A 45 -7.83 -5.30 -14.19
CA VAL A 45 -8.09 -4.52 -12.97
C VAL A 45 -9.45 -3.86 -13.08
N GLN A 46 -10.34 -4.17 -12.13
CA GLN A 46 -11.71 -3.64 -12.09
C GLN A 46 -12.01 -2.95 -10.76
N HIS A 47 -11.12 -3.11 -9.77
CA HIS A 47 -11.28 -2.62 -8.41
C HIS A 47 -9.96 -2.05 -7.91
N ALA A 48 -10.04 -1.02 -7.06
CA ALA A 48 -8.86 -0.35 -6.57
C ALA A 48 -9.06 0.20 -5.14
N ILE A 49 -7.97 0.27 -4.38
CA ILE A 49 -7.90 0.84 -3.04
C ILE A 49 -7.03 2.09 -3.08
N PHE A 50 -7.67 3.23 -2.79
CA PHE A 50 -6.93 4.48 -2.67
C PHE A 50 -6.11 4.44 -1.38
N VAL A 51 -4.88 4.92 -1.47
CA VAL A 51 -4.00 5.07 -0.31
C VAL A 51 -3.61 6.54 -0.18
N GLN A 52 -3.75 7.09 1.03
CA GLN A 52 -3.48 8.50 1.36
C GLN A 52 -2.13 9.01 0.83
N CYS A 53 -2.06 10.28 0.44
CA CYS A 53 -0.81 10.96 0.10
C CYS A 53 -0.38 11.95 1.21
N LEU A 54 -1.26 12.28 2.16
CA LEU A 54 -0.97 13.15 3.31
C LEU A 54 -1.14 12.46 4.66
N ASN A 55 -0.14 12.61 5.55
CA ASN A 55 -0.30 12.23 6.95
C ASN A 55 -1.32 13.16 7.63
N CYS A 56 -2.06 12.60 8.59
CA CYS A 56 -2.97 13.36 9.45
C CYS A 56 -4.01 14.22 8.70
N SER A 57 -4.44 13.80 7.51
CA SER A 57 -5.51 14.44 6.74
C SER A 57 -6.71 13.51 6.59
N ALA A 58 -7.73 13.72 7.43
CA ALA A 58 -9.03 13.10 7.25
C ALA A 58 -9.77 13.71 6.04
N GLU A 59 -9.47 14.97 5.72
CA GLU A 59 -10.06 15.74 4.63
C GLU A 59 -9.68 15.15 3.26
N GLU A 60 -8.44 14.68 3.08
CA GLU A 60 -8.04 13.95 1.87
C GLU A 60 -8.90 12.68 1.70
N ALA A 61 -9.09 11.94 2.78
CA ALA A 61 -9.89 10.73 2.76
C ALA A 61 -11.36 11.03 2.42
N GLU A 62 -11.96 12.06 3.01
CA GLU A 62 -13.34 12.50 2.70
C GLU A 62 -13.50 12.88 1.23
N TRP A 63 -12.55 13.64 0.70
CA TRP A 63 -12.55 14.04 -0.71
C TRP A 63 -12.51 12.83 -1.64
N VAL A 64 -11.69 11.82 -1.36
CA VAL A 64 -11.66 10.60 -2.17
C VAL A 64 -12.89 9.73 -1.96
N MET A 65 -13.44 9.64 -0.75
CA MET A 65 -14.69 8.90 -0.49
C MET A 65 -15.87 9.51 -1.25
N ASP A 66 -15.94 10.84 -1.38
CA ASP A 66 -16.94 11.50 -2.25
C ASP A 66 -16.75 11.06 -3.71
N MET A 67 -15.52 11.07 -4.22
CA MET A 67 -15.25 10.61 -5.59
C MET A 67 -15.59 9.13 -5.79
N ALA A 68 -15.37 8.28 -4.79
CA ALA A 68 -15.69 6.85 -4.86
C ALA A 68 -17.19 6.59 -5.08
N THR A 69 -18.07 7.53 -4.74
CA THR A 69 -19.52 7.43 -5.07
C THR A 69 -19.80 7.53 -6.57
N ARG A 70 -18.90 8.14 -7.33
CA ARG A 70 -19.02 8.39 -8.78
C ARG A 70 -18.05 7.54 -9.61
N HIS A 71 -17.09 6.89 -8.96
CA HIS A 71 -16.05 6.07 -9.58
C HIS A 71 -16.09 4.64 -9.02
N PRO A 72 -16.91 3.74 -9.59
CA PRO A 72 -17.15 2.39 -9.05
C PRO A 72 -15.91 1.51 -8.94
N ILE A 73 -14.81 1.86 -9.63
CA ILE A 73 -13.52 1.18 -9.49
C ILE A 73 -12.99 1.29 -8.05
N ILE A 74 -13.27 2.38 -7.32
CA ILE A 74 -12.78 2.58 -5.96
C ILE A 74 -13.63 1.78 -4.98
N LYS A 75 -13.03 0.78 -4.34
CA LYS A 75 -13.71 -0.10 -3.36
C LYS A 75 -13.31 0.17 -1.92
N GLY A 76 -12.29 0.98 -1.71
CA GLY A 76 -11.82 1.33 -0.38
C GLY A 76 -10.83 2.49 -0.37
N VAL A 77 -10.72 3.09 0.81
CA VAL A 77 -9.82 4.20 1.15
C VAL A 77 -9.02 3.81 2.38
N VAL A 78 -7.69 3.85 2.25
CA VAL A 78 -6.73 3.83 3.34
C VAL A 78 -6.35 5.28 3.64
N ALA A 79 -6.81 5.78 4.78
CA ALA A 79 -6.77 7.21 5.13
C ALA A 79 -5.51 7.61 5.92
N GLY A 80 -5.09 8.87 5.78
CA GLY A 80 -4.02 9.46 6.58
C GLY A 80 -4.53 9.91 7.93
N LEU A 81 -4.82 8.98 8.84
CA LEU A 81 -5.36 9.31 10.16
C LEU A 81 -4.23 9.57 11.17
N ASP A 82 -4.41 10.59 12.02
CA ASP A 82 -3.48 10.86 13.12
C ASP A 82 -3.65 9.82 14.24
N LEU A 83 -2.71 8.87 14.29
CA LEU A 83 -2.67 7.81 15.31
C LEU A 83 -2.45 8.36 16.73
N THR A 84 -1.81 9.52 16.85
CA THR A 84 -1.49 10.14 18.13
C THR A 84 -2.65 10.95 18.70
N SER A 85 -3.63 11.30 17.87
CA SER A 85 -4.78 12.10 18.27
C SER A 85 -5.65 11.40 19.32
N THR A 86 -6.13 12.14 20.31
CA THR A 86 -7.18 11.68 21.23
C THR A 86 -8.56 11.66 20.56
N ALA A 87 -8.73 12.36 19.43
CA ALA A 87 -9.96 12.42 18.65
C ALA A 87 -10.06 11.34 17.56
N LEU A 88 -9.05 10.45 17.42
CA LEU A 88 -9.00 9.44 16.35
C LEU A 88 -10.30 8.61 16.25
N ALA A 89 -10.84 8.16 17.38
CA ALA A 89 -12.08 7.38 17.39
C ALA A 89 -13.29 8.17 16.87
N GLU A 90 -13.37 9.46 17.18
CA GLU A 90 -14.41 10.34 16.65
C GLU A 90 -14.27 10.52 15.14
N THR A 91 -13.04 10.76 14.66
CA THR A 91 -12.76 10.84 13.22
C THR A 91 -13.16 9.56 12.49
N ILE A 92 -12.82 8.38 13.03
CA ILE A 92 -13.21 7.10 12.43
C ILE A 92 -14.74 6.95 12.41
N ASN A 93 -15.43 7.28 13.50
CA ASN A 93 -16.89 7.17 13.59
C ASN A 93 -17.62 8.09 12.60
N ARG A 94 -16.99 9.21 12.22
CA ARG A 94 -17.50 10.12 11.20
C ARG A 94 -17.29 9.60 9.78
N LEU A 95 -16.15 8.97 9.50
CA LEU A 95 -15.77 8.50 8.16
C LEU A 95 -16.32 7.10 7.82
N LYS A 96 -16.41 6.20 8.80
CA LYS A 96 -16.81 4.81 8.62
C LYS A 96 -18.20 4.60 7.99
N PRO A 97 -19.23 5.42 8.29
CA PRO A 97 -20.57 5.26 7.69
C PRO A 97 -20.61 5.38 6.16
N THR A 98 -19.58 5.97 5.53
CA THR A 98 -19.46 6.03 4.06
C THR A 98 -19.32 4.64 3.41
N GLY A 99 -18.88 3.63 4.18
CA GLY A 99 -18.60 2.27 3.69
C GLY A 99 -17.24 2.12 2.98
N PHE A 100 -16.56 3.23 2.68
CA PHE A 100 -15.29 3.24 1.95
C PHE A 100 -14.05 3.21 2.83
N LEU A 101 -14.11 3.63 4.11
CA LEU A 101 -12.95 3.58 5.00
C LEU A 101 -12.56 2.13 5.32
N LYS A 102 -11.38 1.68 4.86
CA LYS A 102 -10.89 0.29 5.04
C LYS A 102 -9.63 0.19 5.90
N GLY A 103 -8.89 1.28 6.05
CA GLY A 103 -7.64 1.29 6.79
C GLY A 103 -7.10 2.68 7.04
N ALA A 104 -5.94 2.71 7.68
CA ALA A 104 -5.13 3.91 7.82
C ALA A 104 -3.69 3.64 7.43
N ARG A 105 -2.96 4.70 7.09
CA ARG A 105 -1.52 4.68 6.84
C ARG A 105 -0.87 5.91 7.46
N HIS A 106 0.37 5.77 7.87
CA HIS A 106 1.27 6.89 8.19
C HIS A 106 2.55 6.73 7.36
N ILE A 107 2.99 7.80 6.70
CA ILE A 107 4.24 7.86 5.96
C ILE A 107 5.37 8.09 6.97
N LEU A 108 6.21 7.07 7.19
CA LEU A 108 7.31 7.13 8.17
C LEU A 108 8.60 7.76 7.62
N ASP A 109 8.68 8.07 6.32
CA ASP A 109 9.93 8.54 5.69
C ASP A 109 10.53 9.79 6.37
N MET A 110 9.68 10.67 6.90
CA MET A 110 10.09 11.92 7.55
C MET A 110 10.10 11.85 9.09
N GLU A 111 9.75 10.71 9.67
CA GLU A 111 9.71 10.51 11.12
C GLU A 111 11.05 9.95 11.65
N ALA A 112 11.20 9.94 12.98
CA ALA A 112 12.25 9.15 13.62
C ALA A 112 12.05 7.66 13.32
N ASP A 113 13.14 6.91 13.17
CA ASP A 113 13.09 5.49 12.75
C ASP A 113 12.20 4.62 13.64
N ASP A 114 12.15 4.94 14.95
CA ASP A 114 11.40 4.24 15.99
C ASP A 114 10.04 4.88 16.31
N TRP A 115 9.59 5.89 15.57
CA TRP A 115 8.36 6.65 15.85
C TRP A 115 7.14 5.74 16.05
N ILE A 116 7.04 4.66 15.29
CA ILE A 116 5.91 3.73 15.35
C ILE A 116 5.83 2.92 16.65
N THR A 117 6.92 2.90 17.44
CA THR A 117 6.98 2.20 18.73
C THR A 117 6.38 2.99 19.90
N ARG A 118 6.05 4.27 19.68
CA ARG A 118 5.51 5.17 20.72
C ARG A 118 4.17 4.67 21.28
N ASP A 119 3.94 4.95 22.56
CA ASP A 119 2.72 4.52 23.26
C ASP A 119 1.43 5.18 22.73
N ASP A 120 1.52 6.45 22.32
CA ASP A 120 0.38 7.15 21.71
C ASP A 120 0.02 6.59 20.33
N VAL A 121 1.01 6.21 19.53
CA VAL A 121 0.83 5.48 18.27
C VAL A 121 0.21 4.11 18.52
N SER A 122 0.73 3.36 19.49
CA SER A 122 0.17 2.04 19.88
C SER A 122 -1.29 2.14 20.31
N ARG A 123 -1.68 3.19 21.06
CA ARG A 123 -3.08 3.47 21.36
C ARG A 123 -3.90 3.70 20.09
N GLY A 124 -3.38 4.45 19.12
CA GLY A 124 -4.04 4.67 17.84
C GLY A 124 -4.27 3.38 17.05
N LEU A 125 -3.26 2.51 16.98
CA LEU A 125 -3.35 1.19 16.35
C LEU A 125 -4.43 0.31 17.02
N GLU A 126 -4.52 0.33 18.35
CA GLU A 126 -5.57 -0.40 19.06
C GLU A 126 -6.99 0.14 18.74
N ILE A 127 -7.12 1.45 18.57
CA ILE A 127 -8.38 2.07 18.13
C ILE A 127 -8.74 1.57 16.71
N LEU A 128 -7.79 1.49 15.78
CA LEU A 128 -8.03 0.93 14.43
C LEU A 128 -8.53 -0.52 14.52
N ALA A 129 -7.86 -1.34 15.34
CA ALA A 129 -8.23 -2.75 15.54
C ALA A 129 -9.68 -2.89 16.02
N ASN A 130 -10.08 -2.08 17.02
CA ASN A 130 -11.44 -2.10 17.57
C ASN A 130 -12.50 -1.64 16.56
N HIS A 131 -12.12 -0.90 15.52
CA HIS A 131 -13.00 -0.50 14.43
C HIS A 131 -12.96 -1.46 13.22
N ASN A 132 -12.23 -2.58 13.30
CA ASN A 132 -12.01 -3.51 12.18
C ASN A 132 -11.42 -2.82 10.94
N LEU A 133 -10.54 -1.85 11.17
CA LEU A 133 -9.72 -1.23 10.13
C LEU A 133 -8.36 -1.93 10.02
N THR A 134 -7.69 -1.71 8.90
CA THR A 134 -6.33 -2.21 8.63
C THR A 134 -5.29 -1.11 8.83
N PHE A 135 -4.02 -1.49 8.93
CA PHE A 135 -2.91 -0.53 8.92
C PHE A 135 -1.87 -0.88 7.85
N ASP A 136 -1.60 0.08 6.97
CA ASP A 136 -0.61 -0.03 5.92
C ASP A 136 0.73 0.53 6.45
N LEU A 137 1.76 -0.32 6.43
CA LEU A 137 3.12 -0.03 6.89
C LEU A 137 3.95 0.48 5.71
N LEU A 138 3.96 1.80 5.51
CA LEU A 138 4.91 2.43 4.58
C LEU A 138 6.28 2.58 5.25
N VAL A 139 7.09 1.53 5.09
CA VAL A 139 8.39 1.38 5.75
C VAL A 139 9.53 1.22 4.75
N ARG A 140 10.74 1.44 5.25
CA ARG A 140 12.03 1.19 4.58
C ARG A 140 12.82 0.20 5.42
N PRO A 141 13.93 -0.38 4.90
CA PRO A 141 14.73 -1.34 5.65
C PRO A 141 15.13 -0.85 7.05
N ARG A 142 15.50 0.43 7.21
CA ARG A 142 15.84 1.03 8.52
C ARG A 142 14.74 0.91 9.60
N HIS A 143 13.47 0.82 9.19
CA HIS A 143 12.33 0.72 10.11
C HIS A 143 11.98 -0.72 10.49
N LEU A 144 12.45 -1.73 9.73
CA LEU A 144 11.92 -3.10 9.83
C LEU A 144 12.19 -3.75 11.19
N GLN A 145 13.34 -3.49 11.79
CA GLN A 145 13.69 -3.96 13.14
C GLN A 145 12.66 -3.60 14.23
N PHE A 146 11.87 -2.54 14.04
CA PHE A 146 10.87 -2.10 15.03
C PHE A 146 9.50 -2.78 14.85
N ILE A 147 9.25 -3.36 13.67
CA ILE A 147 7.92 -3.88 13.30
C ILE A 147 7.51 -5.08 14.16
N PRO A 148 8.37 -6.09 14.45
CA PRO A 148 8.00 -7.21 15.33
C PRO A 148 7.41 -6.78 16.67
N GLN A 149 8.03 -5.78 17.32
CA GLN A 149 7.56 -5.24 18.61
C GLN A 149 6.18 -4.58 18.50
N VAL A 150 5.89 -3.90 17.39
CA VAL A 150 4.61 -3.21 17.17
C VAL A 150 3.51 -4.23 16.87
N VAL A 151 3.72 -5.11 15.90
CA VAL A 151 2.67 -6.03 15.44
C VAL A 151 2.34 -7.08 16.49
N SER A 152 3.30 -7.47 17.33
CA SER A 152 3.07 -8.39 18.45
C SER A 152 2.12 -7.83 19.52
N LYS A 153 2.09 -6.50 19.68
CA LYS A 153 1.19 -5.82 20.64
C LYS A 153 -0.26 -5.75 20.13
N HIS A 154 -0.48 -5.85 18.82
CA HIS A 154 -1.79 -5.68 18.19
C HIS A 154 -2.18 -6.90 17.33
N PRO A 155 -2.29 -8.12 17.90
CA PRO A 155 -2.56 -9.33 17.13
C PRO A 155 -3.94 -9.36 16.43
N ARG A 156 -4.86 -8.47 16.82
CA ARG A 156 -6.19 -8.32 16.18
C ARG A 156 -6.17 -7.33 15.01
N LEU A 157 -5.15 -6.49 14.90
CA LEU A 157 -4.99 -5.56 13.79
C LEU A 157 -4.30 -6.27 12.62
N ARG A 158 -4.89 -6.17 11.44
CA ARG A 158 -4.27 -6.61 10.20
C ARG A 158 -3.32 -5.51 9.71
N PHE A 159 -2.07 -5.88 9.51
CA PHE A 159 -1.01 -5.03 8.99
C PHE A 159 -0.63 -5.45 7.58
N ILE A 160 -0.22 -4.51 6.74
CA ILE A 160 0.35 -4.84 5.43
C ILE A 160 1.59 -4.01 5.14
N ILE A 161 2.69 -4.66 4.81
CA ILE A 161 3.91 -3.99 4.40
C ILE A 161 3.73 -3.47 2.97
N ASP A 162 3.82 -2.15 2.80
CA ASP A 162 3.78 -1.51 1.49
C ASP A 162 5.08 -1.77 0.70
N HIS A 163 4.97 -1.99 -0.61
CA HIS A 163 6.07 -2.07 -1.57
C HIS A 163 7.21 -3.01 -1.17
N ILE A 164 6.88 -4.16 -0.59
CA ILE A 164 7.82 -5.11 -0.01
C ILE A 164 8.87 -4.45 0.91
N ALA A 165 8.55 -3.34 1.58
CA ALA A 165 9.45 -2.51 2.39
C ALA A 165 10.63 -1.85 1.65
N LYS A 166 10.49 -1.62 0.33
CA LYS A 166 11.42 -0.82 -0.48
C LYS A 166 12.90 -1.25 -0.31
N PRO A 167 13.23 -2.54 -0.54
CA PRO A 167 14.62 -2.97 -0.47
C PRO A 167 15.46 -2.22 -1.52
N ASN A 168 16.77 -2.18 -1.29
CA ASN A 168 17.67 -1.79 -2.38
C ASN A 168 17.73 -2.91 -3.40
N PHE A 169 17.17 -2.67 -4.59
CA PHE A 169 17.16 -3.64 -5.67
C PHE A 169 18.50 -3.71 -6.41
N HIS A 170 19.34 -2.69 -6.26
CA HIS A 170 20.66 -2.66 -6.88
C HIS A 170 21.63 -3.59 -6.14
N ASP A 171 22.58 -4.15 -6.89
CA ASP A 171 23.63 -5.07 -6.45
C ASP A 171 23.16 -6.46 -5.93
N GLY A 172 21.87 -6.78 -6.01
CA GLY A 172 21.31 -8.07 -5.58
C GLY A 172 21.47 -8.40 -4.10
N LYS A 173 21.96 -7.42 -3.31
CA LYS A 173 22.20 -7.58 -1.87
C LYS A 173 20.89 -7.35 -1.13
N MET A 174 20.23 -8.44 -0.77
CA MET A 174 19.03 -8.38 0.08
C MET A 174 19.32 -7.96 1.53
N GLY A 175 20.59 -7.90 1.94
CA GLY A 175 21.04 -7.32 3.21
C GLY A 175 20.22 -7.74 4.44
N GLY A 176 20.09 -6.82 5.40
CA GLY A 176 19.23 -6.99 6.59
C GLY A 176 17.74 -7.11 6.25
N TRP A 177 17.30 -6.55 5.11
CA TRP A 177 15.91 -6.62 4.68
C TRP A 177 15.39 -8.06 4.59
N LYS A 178 16.21 -9.00 4.10
CA LYS A 178 15.81 -10.41 3.99
C LYS A 178 15.48 -10.99 5.36
N ASP A 179 16.37 -10.80 6.31
CA ASP A 179 16.27 -11.37 7.65
C ASP A 179 15.11 -10.74 8.42
N GLU A 180 14.98 -9.41 8.35
CA GLU A 180 13.89 -8.67 9.01
C GLU A 180 12.52 -9.02 8.41
N MET A 181 12.40 -9.16 7.09
CA MET A 181 11.15 -9.62 6.46
C MET A 181 10.80 -11.07 6.86
N THR A 182 11.82 -11.92 7.08
CA THR A 182 11.62 -13.30 7.57
C THR A 182 11.09 -13.31 8.99
N GLU A 183 11.62 -12.44 9.86
CA GLU A 183 11.17 -12.27 11.23
C GLU A 183 9.74 -11.73 11.28
N ILE A 184 9.44 -10.68 10.52
CA ILE A 184 8.09 -10.08 10.48
C ILE A 184 7.06 -11.08 9.92
N ALA A 185 7.45 -11.94 8.98
CA ALA A 185 6.55 -12.94 8.41
C ALA A 185 6.08 -13.99 9.44
N GLN A 186 6.73 -14.13 10.60
CA GLN A 186 6.27 -15.00 11.70
C GLN A 186 4.95 -14.53 12.32
N PHE A 187 4.57 -13.27 12.11
CA PHE A 187 3.31 -12.71 12.62
C PHE A 187 2.18 -12.94 11.61
N PRO A 188 1.17 -13.78 11.92
CA PRO A 188 0.14 -14.16 10.97
C PRO A 188 -0.81 -13.02 10.59
N ASN A 189 -0.85 -11.95 11.38
CA ASN A 189 -1.62 -10.74 11.11
C ASN A 189 -0.90 -9.75 10.18
N VAL A 190 0.30 -10.08 9.68
CA VAL A 190 1.06 -9.24 8.73
C VAL A 190 1.03 -9.82 7.32
N PHE A 191 0.65 -8.96 6.38
CA PHE A 191 0.59 -9.18 4.94
C PHE A 191 1.70 -8.39 4.23
N CYS A 192 1.92 -8.67 2.95
CA CYS A 192 2.87 -7.95 2.14
C CYS A 192 2.28 -7.56 0.79
N LYS A 193 2.44 -6.29 0.39
CA LYS A 193 2.11 -5.81 -0.95
C LYS A 193 3.28 -5.99 -1.89
N ILE A 194 3.04 -6.72 -2.98
CA ILE A 194 3.90 -6.77 -4.16
C ILE A 194 3.51 -5.56 -5.02
N SER A 195 4.12 -4.42 -4.72
CA SER A 195 3.86 -3.12 -5.35
C SER A 195 5.12 -2.25 -5.36
N GLY A 196 5.08 -1.10 -6.05
CA GLY A 196 6.14 -0.07 -6.00
C GLY A 196 7.54 -0.49 -6.49
N LEU A 197 7.68 -1.67 -7.11
CA LEU A 197 8.98 -2.23 -7.50
C LEU A 197 9.74 -1.30 -8.47
N ILE A 198 9.02 -0.81 -9.49
CA ILE A 198 9.59 0.04 -10.54
C ILE A 198 9.57 1.52 -10.14
N SER A 199 8.59 1.94 -9.32
CA SER A 199 8.47 3.29 -8.77
C SER A 199 9.71 3.72 -7.98
N GLU A 200 10.27 2.79 -7.19
CA GLU A 200 11.45 3.08 -6.36
C GLU A 200 12.72 3.37 -7.16
N GLN A 201 12.79 3.00 -8.45
CA GLN A 201 14.00 3.18 -9.26
C GLN A 201 14.20 4.62 -9.74
N ARG A 202 13.09 5.39 -9.85
CA ARG A 202 13.06 6.80 -10.28
C ARG A 202 13.71 7.10 -11.64
N THR A 203 14.19 6.07 -12.33
CA THR A 203 14.89 6.08 -13.62
C THR A 203 14.46 4.86 -14.43
N ASP A 204 14.79 4.82 -15.72
CA ASP A 204 14.47 3.71 -16.63
C ASP A 204 15.25 2.42 -16.34
N THR A 205 16.16 2.44 -15.36
CA THR A 205 16.98 1.30 -14.92
C THR A 205 16.16 0.10 -14.45
N TRP A 206 14.88 0.30 -14.09
CA TRP A 206 13.96 -0.76 -13.68
C TRP A 206 13.89 -1.94 -14.64
N ARG A 207 14.10 -1.72 -15.95
CA ARG A 207 14.08 -2.81 -16.96
C ARG A 207 15.25 -3.78 -16.84
N THR A 208 16.33 -3.39 -16.18
CA THR A 208 17.57 -4.18 -16.06
C THR A 208 17.73 -4.87 -14.70
N ILE A 209 16.83 -4.57 -13.75
CA ILE A 209 16.86 -5.11 -12.39
C ILE A 209 16.23 -6.49 -12.37
N ASP A 210 16.88 -7.43 -11.69
CA ASP A 210 16.30 -8.73 -11.38
C ASP A 210 15.52 -8.66 -10.05
N TYR A 211 14.20 -8.48 -10.15
CA TYR A 211 13.30 -8.46 -9.01
C TYR A 211 12.96 -9.87 -8.49
N LYS A 212 13.21 -10.91 -9.28
CA LYS A 212 12.77 -12.28 -8.99
C LYS A 212 13.25 -12.77 -7.63
N PRO A 213 14.52 -12.59 -7.22
CA PRO A 213 14.99 -13.04 -5.92
C PRO A 213 14.21 -12.41 -4.75
N PHE A 214 13.82 -11.14 -4.85
CA PHE A 214 13.05 -10.45 -3.80
C PHE A 214 11.63 -10.97 -3.71
N ILE A 215 10.98 -11.19 -4.86
CA ILE A 215 9.63 -11.76 -4.92
C ILE A 215 9.61 -13.21 -4.44
N GLU A 216 10.59 -14.03 -4.84
CA GLU A 216 10.72 -15.40 -4.33
C GLU A 216 10.91 -15.42 -2.81
N HIS A 217 11.71 -14.51 -2.26
CA HIS A 217 11.87 -14.38 -0.81
C HIS A 217 10.54 -14.03 -0.12
N VAL A 218 9.84 -12.99 -0.58
CA VAL A 218 8.54 -12.57 -0.05
C VAL A 218 7.53 -13.72 -0.08
N LEU A 219 7.40 -14.39 -1.23
CA LEU A 219 6.50 -15.53 -1.39
C LEU A 219 6.89 -16.70 -0.48
N SER A 220 8.19 -16.93 -0.25
CA SER A 220 8.66 -18.03 0.60
C SER A 220 8.34 -17.83 2.08
N VAL A 221 8.34 -16.58 2.58
CA VAL A 221 8.13 -16.30 4.00
C VAL A 221 6.68 -15.91 4.33
N PHE A 222 6.00 -15.16 3.44
CA PHE A 222 4.60 -14.79 3.64
C PHE A 222 3.62 -15.85 3.12
N GLY A 223 4.00 -16.57 2.07
CA GLY A 223 3.10 -17.43 1.30
C GLY A 223 2.18 -16.61 0.38
N SER A 224 1.60 -17.28 -0.62
CA SER A 224 0.61 -16.66 -1.52
C SER A 224 -0.63 -16.16 -0.78
N GLU A 225 -0.96 -16.73 0.39
CA GLU A 225 -2.11 -16.38 1.24
C GLU A 225 -2.01 -15.01 1.91
N ARG A 226 -0.81 -14.42 1.97
CA ARG A 226 -0.56 -13.13 2.64
C ARG A 226 0.09 -12.09 1.75
N CYS A 227 0.13 -12.35 0.45
CA CYS A 227 0.61 -11.40 -0.56
C CYS A 227 -0.56 -10.79 -1.32
N VAL A 228 -0.48 -9.50 -1.65
CA VAL A 228 -1.45 -8.83 -2.53
C VAL A 228 -0.72 -8.02 -3.61
N PHE A 229 -1.37 -7.81 -4.76
CA PHE A 229 -0.91 -6.90 -5.80
C PHE A 229 -1.32 -5.45 -5.50
N GLY A 230 -0.42 -4.49 -5.78
CA GLY A 230 -0.75 -3.07 -5.91
C GLY A 230 0.11 -2.42 -7.00
N SER A 231 -0.44 -1.45 -7.73
CA SER A 231 0.27 -0.84 -8.86
C SER A 231 1.25 0.24 -8.45
N ASP A 232 0.93 0.99 -7.39
CA ASP A 232 1.57 2.25 -7.04
C ASP A 232 1.37 3.34 -8.13
N TRP A 233 0.30 3.26 -8.92
CA TRP A 233 -0.07 4.30 -9.87
C TRP A 233 -0.47 5.58 -9.11
N PRO A 234 -0.06 6.78 -9.56
CA PRO A 234 0.71 7.08 -10.77
C PRO A 234 2.22 7.22 -10.53
N VAL A 235 2.76 6.80 -9.39
CA VAL A 235 4.16 7.05 -9.00
C VAL A 235 5.15 6.50 -10.04
N PHE A 236 4.91 5.30 -10.57
CA PHE A 236 5.77 4.71 -11.59
C PHE A 236 5.77 5.46 -12.93
N GLU A 237 4.87 6.43 -13.17
CA GLU A 237 4.98 7.30 -14.35
C GLU A 237 6.29 8.11 -14.35
N LEU A 238 6.95 8.26 -13.18
CA LEU A 238 8.31 8.81 -13.05
C LEU A 238 9.34 8.07 -13.90
N VAL A 239 9.16 6.76 -14.11
CA VAL A 239 10.08 5.93 -14.90
C VAL A 239 9.60 5.71 -16.33
N GLY A 240 8.57 6.46 -16.75
CA GLY A 240 7.99 6.40 -18.09
C GLY A 240 7.28 5.08 -18.41
N ALA A 241 6.89 4.30 -17.40
CA ALA A 241 6.15 3.07 -17.58
C ALA A 241 4.64 3.34 -17.66
N THR A 242 3.96 2.60 -18.53
CA THR A 242 2.49 2.53 -18.56
C THR A 242 1.97 1.59 -17.47
N TYR A 243 0.68 1.71 -17.13
CA TYR A 243 0.03 0.78 -16.20
C TYR A 243 0.10 -0.67 -16.70
N ARG A 244 -0.11 -0.88 -18.01
CA ARG A 244 0.00 -2.18 -18.67
C ARG A 244 1.39 -2.80 -18.49
N GLU A 245 2.46 -2.03 -18.73
CA GLU A 245 3.85 -2.49 -18.52
C GLU A 245 4.12 -2.85 -17.06
N SER A 246 3.70 -2.01 -16.11
CA SER A 246 3.86 -2.27 -14.67
C SER A 246 3.16 -3.55 -14.23
N LEU A 247 1.90 -3.72 -14.64
CA LEU A 247 1.11 -4.91 -14.34
C LEU A 247 1.69 -6.17 -15.00
N ASP A 248 2.10 -6.11 -16.26
CA ASP A 248 2.69 -7.24 -16.96
C ASP A 248 4.03 -7.65 -16.36
N HIS A 249 4.81 -6.69 -15.86
CA HIS A 249 6.04 -6.98 -15.14
C HIS A 249 5.77 -7.80 -13.86
N ILE A 250 4.82 -7.38 -13.03
CA ILE A 250 4.44 -8.14 -11.82
C ILE A 250 3.84 -9.51 -12.20
N ARG A 251 2.99 -9.58 -13.23
CA ARG A 251 2.44 -10.86 -13.71
C ARG A 251 3.52 -11.82 -14.18
N ALA A 252 4.55 -11.33 -14.87
CA ALA A 252 5.68 -12.15 -15.31
C ALA A 252 6.46 -12.73 -14.11
N LEU A 253 6.69 -11.93 -13.05
CA LEU A 253 7.34 -12.39 -11.82
C LEU A 253 6.54 -13.49 -11.11
N LEU A 254 5.20 -13.47 -11.23
CA LEU A 254 4.29 -14.41 -10.57
C LEU A 254 3.80 -15.56 -11.47
N ALA A 255 4.20 -15.58 -12.76
CA ALA A 255 3.66 -16.52 -13.75
C ALA A 255 3.94 -18.00 -13.44
N HIS A 256 4.96 -18.28 -12.62
CA HIS A 256 5.34 -19.62 -12.18
C HIS A 256 4.41 -20.20 -11.10
N LEU A 257 3.58 -19.36 -10.47
CA LEU A 257 2.66 -19.80 -9.42
C LEU A 257 1.44 -20.53 -10.00
N PRO A 258 0.86 -21.50 -9.28
CA PRO A 258 -0.43 -22.08 -9.64
C PRO A 258 -1.53 -21.01 -9.80
N ALA A 259 -2.51 -21.26 -10.67
CA ALA A 259 -3.58 -20.29 -10.94
C ALA A 259 -4.34 -19.86 -9.67
N GLY A 260 -4.54 -20.78 -8.71
CA GLY A 260 -5.17 -20.46 -7.42
C GLY A 260 -4.34 -19.53 -6.53
N ASP A 261 -3.00 -19.58 -6.61
CA ASP A 261 -2.13 -18.68 -5.86
C ASP A 261 -2.04 -17.30 -6.52
N GLN A 262 -2.06 -17.25 -7.85
CA GLN A 262 -2.19 -15.98 -8.57
C GLN A 262 -3.53 -15.31 -8.23
N ALA A 263 -4.63 -16.07 -8.19
CA ALA A 263 -5.95 -15.59 -7.81
C ALA A 263 -5.98 -14.90 -6.42
N LYS A 264 -5.33 -15.53 -5.42
CA LYS A 264 -5.18 -14.94 -4.08
C LYS A 264 -4.46 -13.60 -4.12
N ILE A 265 -3.31 -13.54 -4.79
CA ILE A 265 -2.46 -12.34 -4.85
C ILE A 265 -3.17 -11.20 -5.59
N PHE A 266 -3.83 -11.49 -6.70
CA PHE A 266 -4.46 -10.46 -7.53
C PHE A 266 -5.86 -10.04 -7.04
N ARG A 267 -6.52 -10.79 -6.14
CA ARG A 267 -7.89 -10.45 -5.70
C ARG A 267 -8.21 -10.92 -4.28
N ASP A 268 -8.19 -12.22 -4.02
CA ASP A 268 -8.95 -12.77 -2.88
C ASP A 268 -8.40 -12.32 -1.53
N ASN A 269 -7.07 -12.19 -1.43
CA ASN A 269 -6.43 -11.67 -0.23
C ASN A 269 -6.77 -10.20 0.00
N ALA A 270 -6.88 -9.39 -1.05
CA ALA A 270 -7.29 -7.99 -0.93
C ALA A 270 -8.75 -7.86 -0.44
N VAL A 271 -9.63 -8.71 -0.98
CA VAL A 271 -11.04 -8.77 -0.57
C VAL A 271 -11.15 -9.11 0.92
N MET A 272 -10.40 -10.11 1.38
CA MET A 272 -10.38 -10.51 2.78
C MET A 272 -9.73 -9.46 3.68
N PHE A 273 -8.55 -8.96 3.30
CA PHE A 273 -7.76 -8.03 4.11
C PHE A 273 -8.51 -6.73 4.37
N TYR A 274 -9.05 -6.12 3.31
CA TYR A 274 -9.77 -4.84 3.38
C TYR A 274 -11.28 -5.00 3.61
N ASN A 275 -11.80 -6.22 3.76
CA ASN A 275 -13.24 -6.49 3.90
C ASN A 275 -14.07 -5.79 2.81
N LEU A 276 -13.76 -6.12 1.55
CA LEU A 276 -14.40 -5.57 0.37
C LEU A 276 -15.68 -6.34 0.04
N ASN A 277 -16.66 -5.66 -0.55
CA ASN A 277 -17.91 -6.26 -1.01
C ASN A 277 -17.93 -6.32 -2.54
N ILE A 278 -17.17 -7.28 -3.11
CA ILE A 278 -16.98 -7.50 -4.55
C ILE A 278 -16.81 -8.99 -4.88
#